data_AF-A0A1D6KDZ5-F1
#
_entry.id   AF-A0A1D6KDZ5-F1
#
_cell.length_a   1.000
_cell.length_b   1.000
_cell.length_c   1.000
_cell.angle_alpha   90.00
_cell.angle_beta   90.00
_cell.angle_gamma   90.00
#
_symmetry.space_group_name_H-M   'P 1'
#
loop_
_entity.id
_entity.type
_entity.pdbx_description
1 polymer ?
#
loop_
_entity_poly.entity_id
_entity_poly.type
_entity_poly.pdbx_seq_one_letter_code
_entity_poly.pdbx_strand_id
1 'polypeptide(L)'
;MGSLVLCCGDGAVMNSTNLGLLRHGVSIWIDVPLEMAANDMLKSTGTQATTDPDSFSQAMSKLRQRYDELKERYGVSDITVSVQNVASQRGYSSIDLVTLEDMVLEIVRQIEKLIRAKEMMEAAGKPF
;
A
#
# COMPACT_ATOMS: atom_id res chain seq x y z
N MET A 1 -23.91 12.26 -4.32
CA MET A 1 -22.72 11.88 -3.53
C MET A 1 -21.55 11.75 -4.50
N GLY A 2 -20.40 12.34 -4.18
CA GLY A 2 -19.22 12.27 -5.06
C GLY A 2 -18.35 11.05 -4.73
N SER A 3 -17.70 10.48 -5.74
CA SER A 3 -16.64 9.49 -5.56
C SER A 3 -15.30 10.20 -5.55
N LEU A 4 -14.48 9.98 -4.52
CA LEU A 4 -13.15 10.57 -4.37
C LEU A 4 -12.12 9.48 -4.09
N VAL A 5 -10.97 9.57 -4.76
CA VAL A 5 -9.77 8.80 -4.44
C VAL A 5 -8.74 9.76 -3.88
N LEU A 6 -8.19 9.46 -2.70
CA LEU A 6 -7.22 10.29 -2.00
C LEU A 6 -5.92 9.52 -1.80
N CYS A 7 -4.81 10.06 -2.30
CA CYS A 7 -3.48 9.58 -1.94
C CYS A 7 -3.05 10.24 -0.63
N CYS A 8 -2.80 9.43 0.39
CA CYS A 8 -2.42 9.90 1.73
C CYS A 8 -0.94 9.66 1.97
N GLY A 9 -0.25 10.66 2.54
CA GLY A 9 1.09 10.44 3.10
C GLY A 9 1.04 9.79 4.48
N ASP A 10 2.21 9.44 5.02
CA ASP A 10 2.37 8.75 6.30
C ASP A 10 1.66 9.44 7.48
N GLY A 11 1.54 10.77 7.44
CA GLY A 11 0.79 11.57 8.43
C GLY A 11 -0.66 11.13 8.63
N ALA A 12 -1.27 10.48 7.64
CA ALA A 12 -2.64 9.97 7.74
C ALA A 12 -2.77 8.80 8.74
N VAL A 13 -1.72 8.00 8.94
CA VAL A 13 -1.73 6.87 9.88
C VAL A 13 -1.09 7.22 11.24
N MET A 14 -0.64 8.46 11.42
CA MET A 14 0.08 8.87 12.64
C MET A 14 -0.79 9.03 13.88
N ASN A 15 -2.09 9.30 13.72
CA ASN A 15 -3.02 9.54 14.82
C ASN A 15 -4.29 8.71 14.65
N SER A 16 -4.82 8.17 15.75
CA SER A 16 -6.07 7.42 15.81
C SER A 16 -7.27 8.21 15.29
N THR A 17 -7.28 9.55 15.44
CA THR A 17 -8.34 10.40 14.86
C THR A 17 -8.40 10.26 13.34
N ASN A 18 -7.24 10.34 12.66
CA ASN A 18 -7.18 10.22 11.20
C ASN A 18 -7.57 8.80 10.76
N LEU A 19 -7.06 7.77 11.44
CA LEU A 19 -7.45 6.38 11.20
C LEU A 19 -8.96 6.16 11.37
N GLY A 20 -9.57 6.79 12.38
CA GLY A 20 -11.01 6.76 12.60
C GLY A 20 -11.79 7.39 11.43
N LEU A 21 -11.30 8.50 10.88
CA LEU A 21 -11.93 9.16 9.74
C LEU A 21 -11.79 8.36 8.43
N LEU A 22 -10.65 7.69 8.21
CA LEU A 22 -10.44 6.84 7.02
C LEU A 22 -11.44 5.68 6.93
N ARG A 23 -12.01 5.23 8.06
CA ARG A 23 -13.05 4.18 8.10
C ARG A 23 -14.38 4.59 7.48
N HIS A 24 -14.59 5.87 7.17
CA HIS A 24 -15.77 6.31 6.41
C HIS A 24 -15.69 5.96 4.92
N GLY A 25 -14.52 5.55 4.44
CA GLY A 25 -14.31 5.03 3.09
C GLY A 25 -13.77 3.61 3.10
N VAL A 26 -13.12 3.24 1.99
CA VAL A 26 -12.29 2.03 1.89
C VAL A 26 -10.83 2.49 1.91
N SER A 27 -10.10 2.04 2.92
CA SER A 27 -8.67 2.32 3.08
C SER A 27 -7.83 1.22 2.45
N ILE A 28 -6.78 1.61 1.73
CA ILE A 28 -5.94 0.70 0.95
C ILE A 28 -4.48 1.00 1.27
N TRP A 29 -3.78 0.01 1.80
CA TRP A 29 -2.34 0.05 1.95
C TRP A 29 -1.68 -0.59 0.73
N ILE A 30 -0.82 0.17 0.06
CA ILE A 30 0.06 -0.34 -1.00
C ILE A 30 1.39 -0.71 -0.34
N ASP A 31 1.62 -2.00 -0.19
CA ASP A 31 2.83 -2.57 0.40
C ASP A 31 3.91 -2.72 -0.69
N VAL A 32 4.94 -1.87 -0.60
CA VAL A 32 6.03 -1.76 -1.56
C VAL A 32 7.33 -2.21 -0.90
N PRO A 33 8.13 -3.09 -1.54
CA PRO A 33 9.44 -3.49 -1.03
C PRO A 33 10.35 -2.28 -0.76
N LEU A 34 11.03 -2.28 0.38
CA LEU A 34 11.82 -1.13 0.84
C LEU A 34 12.96 -0.78 -0.11
N GLU A 35 13.55 -1.76 -0.78
CA GLU A 35 14.60 -1.59 -1.78
C GLU A 35 14.09 -0.78 -2.98
N MET A 36 12.83 -1.01 -3.40
CA MET A 36 12.19 -0.27 -4.47
C MET A 36 11.93 1.19 -4.04
N ALA A 37 11.43 1.38 -2.82
CA ALA A 37 11.23 2.72 -2.25
C ALA A 37 12.55 3.49 -2.08
N ALA A 38 13.62 2.83 -1.63
CA ALA A 38 14.94 3.45 -1.49
C ALA A 38 15.49 3.90 -2.85
N ASN A 39 15.37 3.05 -3.87
CA ASN A 39 15.77 3.40 -5.23
C ASN A 39 14.98 4.59 -5.77
N ASP A 40 13.68 4.68 -5.49
CA ASP A 40 12.84 5.80 -5.91
C ASP A 40 13.21 7.12 -5.19
N MET A 41 13.45 7.05 -3.87
CA MET A 41 13.94 8.21 -3.09
C MET A 41 15.25 8.76 -3.66
N LEU A 42 16.21 7.90 -3.98
CA LEU A 42 17.50 8.32 -4.54
C LEU A 42 17.34 8.95 -5.93
N LYS A 43 16.54 8.32 -6.80
CA LYS A 43 16.21 8.87 -8.14
C LYS A 43 15.63 10.28 -8.05
N SER A 44 14.71 10.52 -7.10
CA SER A 44 14.10 11.85 -6.90
C SER A 44 15.10 12.95 -6.50
N THR A 45 16.23 12.57 -5.89
CA THR A 45 17.31 13.48 -5.45
C THR A 45 18.41 13.62 -6.53
N GLY A 46 18.24 12.99 -7.70
CA GLY A 46 19.24 12.98 -8.77
C GLY A 46 20.47 12.12 -8.48
N THR A 47 20.43 11.32 -7.41
CA THR A 47 21.52 10.40 -7.01
C THR A 47 21.14 8.99 -7.44
N GLN A 48 22.00 8.29 -8.18
CA GLN A 48 21.77 6.88 -8.48
C GLN A 48 22.39 6.01 -7.39
N ALA A 49 21.68 4.96 -6.95
CA ALA A 49 22.17 4.00 -5.95
C ALA A 49 23.51 3.35 -6.33
N THR A 50 23.81 3.30 -7.63
CA THR A 50 25.07 2.80 -8.20
C THR A 50 26.26 3.74 -8.02
N THR A 51 26.01 5.01 -7.68
CA THR A 51 27.05 6.06 -7.58
C THR A 51 27.50 6.28 -6.13
N ASP A 52 26.66 5.95 -5.15
CA ASP A 52 26.97 6.14 -3.73
C ASP A 52 26.31 5.03 -2.87
N PRO A 53 27.04 3.94 -2.57
CA PRO A 53 26.56 2.85 -1.72
C PRO A 53 26.19 3.29 -0.30
N ASP A 54 26.87 4.31 0.24
CA ASP A 54 26.61 4.82 1.59
C ASP A 54 25.27 5.56 1.63
N SER A 55 24.93 6.29 0.57
CA SER A 55 23.60 6.91 0.40
C SER A 55 22.47 5.89 0.34
N PHE A 56 22.65 4.77 -0.36
CA PHE A 56 21.64 3.69 -0.38
C PHE A 56 21.47 3.03 0.99
N SER A 57 22.57 2.71 1.68
CA SER A 57 22.53 2.14 3.03
C SER A 57 21.81 3.06 4.02
N GLN A 58 22.10 4.37 3.96
CA GLN A 58 21.41 5.37 4.79
C GLN A 58 19.92 5.49 4.47
N ALA A 59 19.56 5.50 3.18
CA ALA A 59 18.15 5.53 2.76
C ALA A 59 17.39 4.29 3.25
N MET A 60 17.98 3.10 3.07
CA MET A 60 17.42 1.84 3.55
C MET A 60 17.26 1.82 5.08
N SER A 61 18.25 2.30 5.84
CA SER A 61 18.15 2.36 7.30
C SER A 61 17.00 3.26 7.75
N LYS A 62 16.84 4.44 7.13
CA LYS A 62 15.74 5.37 7.43
C LYS A 62 14.38 4.78 7.08
N LEU A 63 14.26 4.16 5.90
CA LEU A 63 13.02 3.52 5.47
C LEU A 63 12.63 2.33 6.34
N ARG A 64 13.59 1.48 6.73
CA ARG A 64 13.34 0.36 7.65
C ARG A 64 12.81 0.84 8.99
N GLN A 65 13.47 1.85 9.58
CA GLN A 65 13.00 2.43 10.83
C GLN A 65 11.56 2.94 10.70
N ARG A 66 11.26 3.72 9.66
CA ARG A 66 9.91 4.23 9.40
C ARG A 66 8.88 3.11 9.18
N TYR A 67 9.25 2.09 8.42
CA TYR A 67 8.39 0.94 8.18
C TYR A 67 8.06 0.22 9.48
N ASP A 68 9.05 -0.05 10.33
CA ASP A 68 8.82 -0.71 11.61
C ASP A 68 7.94 0.12 12.56
N GLU A 69 8.07 1.45 12.55
CA GLU A 69 7.23 2.37 13.32
C GLU A 69 5.76 2.39 12.85
N LEU A 70 5.52 2.20 11.55
CA LEU A 70 4.22 2.50 10.92
C LEU A 70 3.47 1.28 10.37
N LYS A 71 4.14 0.16 10.11
CA LYS A 71 3.55 -1.03 9.44
C LYS A 71 2.28 -1.52 10.12
N GLU A 72 2.24 -1.54 11.45
CA GLU A 72 1.07 -1.98 12.21
C GLU A 72 -0.12 -1.05 12.00
N ARG A 73 0.14 0.25 11.79
CA ARG A 73 -0.89 1.27 11.56
C ARG A 73 -1.42 1.22 10.14
N TYR A 74 -0.55 0.99 9.16
CA TYR A 74 -0.99 0.69 7.79
C TYR A 74 -1.80 -0.61 7.72
N GLY A 75 -1.45 -1.61 8.54
CA GLY A 75 -2.15 -2.90 8.66
C GLY A 75 -3.59 -2.81 9.15
N VAL A 76 -4.05 -1.66 9.64
CA VAL A 76 -5.46 -1.40 9.99
C VAL A 76 -6.32 -1.13 8.74
N SER A 77 -5.70 -0.97 7.56
CA SER A 77 -6.43 -0.71 6.32
C SER A 77 -7.36 -1.86 5.94
N ASP A 78 -8.48 -1.56 5.29
CA ASP A 78 -9.45 -2.56 4.83
C ASP A 78 -8.82 -3.54 3.83
N ILE A 79 -7.90 -3.04 3.00
CA ILE A 79 -7.23 -3.77 1.94
C ILE A 79 -5.73 -3.53 2.03
N THR A 80 -4.95 -4.60 1.87
CA THR A 80 -3.50 -4.52 1.63
C THR A 80 -3.19 -5.13 0.26
N VAL A 81 -2.50 -4.38 -0.59
CA VAL A 81 -2.02 -4.83 -1.89
C VAL A 81 -0.51 -4.76 -1.91
N SER A 82 0.15 -5.93 -1.96
CA SER A 82 1.61 -6.02 -2.00
C SER A 82 2.10 -6.21 -3.43
N VAL A 83 3.07 -5.38 -3.85
CA VAL A 83 3.70 -5.48 -5.18
C VAL A 83 4.30 -6.87 -5.39
N GLN A 84 4.89 -7.45 -4.35
CA GLN A 84 5.48 -8.78 -4.40
C GLN A 84 4.44 -9.89 -4.63
N ASN A 85 3.27 -9.76 -3.99
CA ASN A 85 2.17 -10.70 -4.19
C ASN A 85 1.60 -10.59 -5.61
N VAL A 86 1.47 -9.37 -6.14
CA VAL A 86 1.01 -9.16 -7.52
C VAL A 86 1.98 -9.80 -8.51
N ALA A 87 3.30 -9.57 -8.37
CA ALA A 87 4.31 -10.22 -9.21
C ALA A 87 4.16 -11.75 -9.18
N SER A 88 4.02 -12.32 -7.97
CA SER A 88 3.88 -13.77 -7.78
C SER A 88 2.60 -14.33 -8.41
N GLN A 89 1.47 -13.64 -8.26
CA GLN A 89 0.19 -14.03 -8.85
C GLN A 89 0.18 -13.97 -10.38
N ARG A 90 0.97 -13.06 -10.97
CA ARG A 90 1.17 -12.96 -12.42
C ARG A 90 2.22 -13.95 -12.95
N GLY A 91 2.94 -14.64 -12.07
CA GLY A 91 4.03 -15.53 -12.46
C GLY A 91 5.28 -14.78 -12.95
N TYR A 92 5.45 -13.51 -12.56
CA TYR A 92 6.63 -12.74 -12.92
C TYR A 92 7.85 -13.19 -12.12
N SER A 93 9.00 -13.24 -12.78
CA SER A 93 10.28 -13.58 -12.16
C SER A 93 10.91 -12.44 -11.36
N SER A 94 10.45 -11.20 -11.56
CA SER A 94 10.87 -10.02 -10.82
C SER A 94 9.69 -9.08 -10.56
N ILE A 95 9.75 -8.36 -9.44
CA ILE A 95 8.80 -7.29 -9.09
C ILE A 95 8.89 -6.09 -10.05
N ASP A 96 10.02 -5.91 -10.75
CA ASP A 96 10.22 -4.81 -11.72
C ASP A 96 9.34 -4.96 -12.97
N LEU A 97 8.77 -6.16 -13.19
CA LEU A 97 7.85 -6.43 -14.29
C LEU A 97 6.40 -6.04 -13.95
N VAL A 98 6.10 -5.72 -12.70
CA VAL A 98 4.75 -5.30 -12.28
C VAL A 98 4.46 -3.92 -12.87
N THR A 99 3.42 -3.83 -13.69
CA THR A 99 2.99 -2.55 -14.25
C THR A 99 2.01 -1.83 -13.32
N LEU A 100 1.77 -0.55 -13.59
CA LEU A 100 0.71 0.20 -12.93
C LEU A 100 -0.66 -0.45 -13.17
N GLU A 101 -0.93 -0.95 -14.38
CA GLU A 101 -2.20 -1.63 -14.66
C GLU A 101 -2.38 -2.89 -13.82
N ASP A 102 -1.31 -3.67 -13.61
CA ASP A 102 -1.36 -4.85 -12.74
C ASP A 102 -1.75 -4.49 -11.31
N MET A 103 -1.16 -3.43 -10.76
CA MET A 103 -1.50 -2.93 -9.42
C MET A 103 -2.95 -2.42 -9.35
N VAL A 104 -3.38 -1.63 -10.34
CA VAL A 104 -4.74 -1.07 -10.38
C VAL A 104 -5.78 -2.19 -10.49
N LEU A 105 -5.55 -3.19 -11.36
CA LEU A 105 -6.44 -4.34 -11.51
C LEU A 105 -6.57 -5.13 -10.21
N GLU A 106 -5.46 -5.37 -9.51
CA GLU A 106 -5.49 -6.04 -8.22
C GLU A 106 -6.25 -5.22 -7.16
N ILE A 107 -6.01 -3.90 -7.09
CA ILE A 107 -6.72 -3.00 -6.17
C ILE A 107 -8.23 -3.06 -6.41
N VAL A 108 -8.68 -2.90 -7.66
CA VAL A 108 -10.11 -2.94 -8.01
C VAL A 108 -10.70 -4.31 -7.67
N ARG A 109 -9.99 -5.41 -7.96
CA ARG A 109 -10.41 -6.77 -7.62
C ARG A 109 -10.57 -6.97 -6.11
N GLN A 110 -9.70 -6.38 -5.29
CA GLN A 110 -9.79 -6.47 -3.83
C GLN A 110 -10.95 -5.62 -3.28
N ILE A 111 -11.17 -4.42 -3.85
CA ILE A 111 -12.34 -3.59 -3.51
C ILE A 111 -13.64 -4.34 -3.80
N GLU A 112 -13.74 -4.96 -4.98
CA GLU A 112 -14.92 -5.75 -5.36
C GLU A 112 -15.17 -6.91 -4.38
N LYS A 113 -14.13 -7.67 -4.01
CA LYS A 113 -14.24 -8.75 -3.03
C LYS A 113 -14.72 -8.24 -1.67
N LEU A 114 -14.19 -7.11 -1.21
CA LEU A 114 -14.59 -6.50 0.05
C LEU A 114 -16.07 -6.08 0.04
N ILE A 115 -16.53 -5.44 -1.04
CA ILE A 115 -17.92 -5.00 -1.18
C ILE A 115 -18.86 -6.21 -1.17
N ARG A 116 -18.58 -7.24 -1.97
CA ARG A 116 -19.37 -8.48 -2.00
C ARG A 116 -19.43 -9.15 -0.62
N ALA A 117 -18.32 -9.20 0.11
CA ALA A 117 -18.29 -9.75 1.46
C ALA A 117 -19.17 -8.94 2.43
N LYS A 118 -19.14 -7.61 2.36
CA LYS A 118 -19.99 -6.73 3.17
C LYS A 118 -21.48 -6.94 2.87
N GLU A 119 -21.85 -7.04 1.60
CA GLU A 119 -23.23 -7.33 1.18
C GLU A 119 -23.74 -8.68 1.72
N MET A 120 -22.92 -9.72 1.64
CA MET A 120 -23.26 -11.04 2.18
C MET A 120 -23.44 -11.01 3.70
N MET A 121 -22.57 -10.30 4.44
CA MET A 121 -22.70 -10.14 5.88
C MET A 121 -23.96 -9.36 6.27
N GLU A 122 -24.30 -8.31 5.53
CA GLU A 122 -25.53 -7.54 5.77
C GLU A 122 -26.78 -8.39 5.53
N ALA A 123 -26.79 -9.19 4.46
CA ALA A 123 -27.89 -10.10 4.18
C ALA A 123 -28.08 -11.17 5.27
N ALA A 124 -26.98 -11.69 5.83
CA ALA A 124 -27.01 -12.66 6.92
C ALA A 124 -27.44 -12.07 8.28
N GLY A 125 -27.27 -10.76 8.47
CA GLY A 125 -27.61 -10.06 9.72
C GLY A 125 -29.04 -9.51 9.80
N LYS A 126 -29.84 -9.59 8.72
CA LYS A 126 -31.23 -9.14 8.72
C LYS A 126 -32.11 -10.20 9.40
N PRO A 127 -32.94 -9.84 10.42
CA PRO A 127 -33.91 -10.78 10.98
C PRO A 127 -34.92 -11.15 9.89
N PHE A 128 -35.28 -12.44 9.86
CA PHE A 128 -36.25 -13.02 8.92
C PHE A 128 -37.63 -12.36 9.04
#